data_AF-A0A9E0WHS0-F1
#
_entry.id   AF-A0A9E0WHS0-F1
#
_cell.length_a   1.000
_cell.length_b   1.000
_cell.length_c   1.000
_cell.angle_alpha   90.00
_cell.angle_beta   90.00
_cell.angle_gamma   90.00
#
_symmetry.space_group_name_H-M   'P 1'
#
loop_
_entity.id
_entity.type
_entity.pdbx_description
1 polymer ?
#
loop_
_entity_poly.entity_id
_entity_poly.type
_entity_poly.pdbx_seq_one_letter_code
_entity_poly.pdbx_strand_id
1 'polypeptide(L)'
;MRTLPKISTSSFACLPVLALLTGCAGLSSSHADPAPVADCLTPGPVQTRVLADKASGFTPTEARPAAQIARDLAGCLGARDPVIRDQVAYEGLTQLLRRQALTDNDMRALKDQFLIDLSGDDPDGVLRPFAALLLSEIIRADRVAPYLNDEDRNAILDAGIAYFKQLDDYRGFDPVDGWRHGIAHTADLFMQVSLNLAFDQKDHLKILDALALQITTTNHAYTHGEGERMARPVLFIARSGT
;
A
#
# COMPACT_ATOMS: atom_id res chain seq x y z
N MET A 1 -79.12 -34.02 10.43
CA MET A 1 -79.27 -35.45 10.07
C MET A 1 -78.31 -35.78 8.93
N ARG A 2 -77.14 -36.33 9.25
CA ARG A 2 -76.41 -37.30 8.41
C ARG A 2 -75.22 -37.82 9.22
N THR A 3 -75.20 -39.14 9.31
CA THR A 3 -74.42 -40.02 10.16
C THR A 3 -73.18 -40.54 9.43
N LEU A 4 -72.03 -40.54 10.11
CA LEU A 4 -70.95 -41.57 10.19
C LEU A 4 -70.29 -42.09 8.88
N PRO A 5 -68.97 -42.46 8.86
CA PRO A 5 -68.42 -43.49 9.76
C PRO A 5 -66.99 -43.31 10.30
N LYS A 6 -66.68 -44.27 11.19
CA LYS A 6 -65.48 -44.48 12.01
C LYS A 6 -64.32 -45.13 11.24
N ILE A 7 -63.12 -44.67 11.59
CA ILE A 7 -61.89 -45.38 12.01
C ILE A 7 -61.49 -46.66 11.24
N SER A 8 -60.28 -46.61 10.67
CA SER A 8 -59.41 -47.78 10.51
C SER A 8 -58.05 -47.49 11.15
N THR A 9 -57.62 -48.42 11.99
CA THR A 9 -56.36 -48.44 12.76
C THR A 9 -55.18 -48.85 11.87
N SER A 10 -54.02 -48.22 12.04
CA SER A 10 -52.76 -48.79 11.58
C SER A 10 -51.64 -48.44 12.55
N SER A 11 -51.16 -49.48 13.22
CA SER A 11 -49.98 -49.50 14.08
C SER A 11 -48.75 -49.05 13.30
N PHE A 12 -48.04 -48.03 13.80
CA PHE A 12 -46.68 -47.74 13.36
C PHE A 12 -45.69 -48.37 14.34
N ALA A 13 -44.85 -49.24 13.79
CA ALA A 13 -43.77 -49.90 14.48
C ALA A 13 -42.70 -48.89 14.91
N CYS A 14 -42.20 -49.11 16.13
CA CYS A 14 -41.07 -48.42 16.73
C CYS A 14 -39.78 -48.84 16.01
N LEU A 15 -39.11 -47.90 15.31
CA LEU A 15 -37.71 -48.05 14.90
C LEU A 15 -36.84 -47.19 15.81
N PRO A 16 -35.70 -47.70 16.32
CA PRO A 16 -34.81 -46.91 17.15
C PRO A 16 -34.04 -45.90 16.28
N VAL A 17 -34.20 -44.62 16.59
CA VAL A 17 -33.38 -43.55 16.01
C VAL A 17 -31.99 -43.61 16.66
N LEU A 18 -31.01 -44.04 15.87
CA LEU A 18 -29.60 -44.00 16.21
C LEU A 18 -29.14 -42.53 16.21
N ALA A 19 -28.88 -41.97 17.39
CA ALA A 19 -28.37 -40.61 17.55
C ALA A 19 -26.92 -40.53 17.06
N LEU A 20 -26.73 -40.01 15.84
CA LEU A 20 -25.44 -39.58 15.32
C LEU A 20 -25.09 -38.23 15.96
N LEU A 21 -24.24 -38.27 17.00
CA LEU A 21 -23.51 -37.11 17.52
C LEU A 21 -22.56 -36.61 16.41
N THR A 22 -23.04 -35.68 15.60
CA THR A 22 -22.21 -34.89 14.68
C THR A 22 -21.48 -33.84 15.51
N GLY A 23 -20.20 -34.10 15.81
CA GLY A 23 -19.31 -33.09 16.37
C GLY A 23 -19.11 -31.97 15.36
N CYS A 24 -19.59 -30.77 15.69
CA CYS A 24 -19.17 -29.55 15.01
C CYS A 24 -17.69 -29.33 15.32
N ALA A 25 -16.81 -29.78 14.44
CA ALA A 25 -15.44 -29.30 14.39
C ALA A 25 -15.50 -27.81 14.02
N GLY A 26 -15.34 -26.94 15.01
CA GLY A 26 -15.13 -25.52 14.78
C GLY A 26 -13.89 -25.36 13.92
N LEU A 27 -14.08 -24.92 12.68
CA LEU A 27 -13.00 -24.39 11.85
C LEU A 27 -12.45 -23.17 12.58
N SER A 28 -11.40 -23.39 13.36
CA SER A 28 -10.58 -22.31 13.89
C SER A 28 -9.86 -21.71 12.69
N SER A 29 -10.39 -20.61 12.18
CA SER A 29 -9.69 -19.75 11.24
C SER A 29 -8.42 -19.27 11.93
N SER A 30 -7.30 -19.97 11.70
CA SER A 30 -5.99 -19.45 12.02
C SER A 30 -5.82 -18.18 11.21
N HIS A 31 -6.06 -17.03 11.83
CA HIS A 31 -5.50 -15.79 11.36
C HIS A 31 -3.99 -15.99 11.50
N ALA A 32 -3.34 -16.34 10.40
CA ALA A 32 -1.89 -16.35 10.37
C ALA A 32 -1.47 -14.93 10.71
N ASP A 33 -0.78 -14.76 11.84
CA ASP A 33 -0.10 -13.52 12.15
C ASP A 33 0.74 -13.12 10.93
N PRO A 34 0.75 -11.83 10.53
CA PRO A 34 1.60 -11.40 9.44
C PRO A 34 3.04 -11.78 9.80
N ALA A 35 3.64 -12.63 8.98
CA ALA A 35 5.04 -12.99 9.13
C ALA A 35 5.86 -11.69 9.25
N PRO A 36 6.87 -11.64 10.14
CA PRO A 36 7.69 -10.46 10.30
C PRO A 36 8.19 -10.01 8.93
N VAL A 37 8.09 -8.71 8.65
CA VAL A 37 8.53 -8.11 7.39
C VAL A 37 10.00 -8.46 7.24
N ALA A 38 10.31 -9.30 6.26
CA ALA A 38 11.66 -9.77 6.05
C ALA A 38 12.45 -8.60 5.47
N ASP A 39 13.42 -8.05 6.21
CA ASP A 39 14.12 -6.85 5.78
C ASP A 39 15.36 -7.14 4.92
N CYS A 40 15.71 -6.20 4.03
CA CYS A 40 16.99 -6.21 3.31
C CYS A 40 18.00 -5.23 3.93
N LEU A 41 17.97 -4.99 5.25
CA LEU A 41 18.96 -4.11 5.88
C LEU A 41 20.36 -4.75 5.87
N THR A 42 20.43 -6.08 5.76
CA THR A 42 21.68 -6.84 5.61
C THR A 42 21.58 -7.88 4.49
N PRO A 43 22.70 -8.27 3.86
CA PRO A 43 22.70 -9.36 2.89
C PRO A 43 22.18 -10.66 3.47
N GLY A 44 21.27 -11.31 2.75
CA GLY A 44 20.63 -12.52 3.25
C GLY A 44 19.70 -13.21 2.23
N PRO A 45 18.92 -14.20 2.69
CA PRO A 45 18.03 -14.97 1.82
C PRO A 45 16.97 -14.09 1.13
N VAL A 46 16.47 -13.04 1.80
CA VAL A 46 15.51 -12.10 1.21
C VAL A 46 16.15 -11.35 0.05
N GLN A 47 17.32 -10.74 0.27
CA GLN A 47 18.07 -10.03 -0.75
C GLN A 47 18.37 -10.92 -1.97
N THR A 48 18.74 -12.18 -1.72
CA THR A 48 18.99 -13.17 -2.79
C THR A 48 17.73 -13.42 -3.63
N ARG A 49 16.56 -13.58 -2.98
CA ARG A 49 15.29 -13.77 -3.68
C ARG A 49 14.90 -12.55 -4.52
N VAL A 50 14.96 -11.34 -3.96
CA VAL A 50 14.55 -10.13 -4.71
C VAL A 50 15.49 -9.82 -5.88
N LEU A 51 16.78 -10.17 -5.78
CA LEU A 51 17.70 -10.10 -6.90
C LEU A 51 17.36 -11.11 -8.00
N ALA A 52 16.95 -12.32 -7.65
CA ALA A 52 16.44 -13.30 -8.60
C ALA A 52 15.10 -12.85 -9.22
N ASP A 53 14.22 -12.22 -8.44
CA ASP A 53 12.99 -11.62 -8.94
C ASP A 53 13.31 -10.52 -9.96
N LYS A 54 14.30 -9.65 -9.71
CA LYS A 54 14.79 -8.67 -10.70
C LYS A 54 15.33 -9.33 -11.97
N ALA A 55 16.17 -10.36 -11.83
CA ALA A 55 16.75 -11.08 -12.97
C ALA A 55 15.68 -11.74 -13.86
N SER A 56 14.51 -12.07 -13.31
CA SER A 56 13.36 -12.61 -14.05
C SER A 56 12.37 -11.53 -14.55
N GLY A 57 12.69 -10.25 -14.41
CA GLY A 57 11.79 -9.15 -14.79
C GLY A 57 10.56 -9.03 -13.88
N PHE A 58 10.71 -9.43 -12.62
CA PHE A 58 9.65 -9.47 -11.61
C PHE A 58 8.42 -10.27 -12.07
N THR A 59 8.65 -11.38 -12.77
CA THR A 59 7.58 -12.19 -13.38
C THR A 59 7.05 -13.21 -12.37
N PRO A 60 5.79 -13.11 -11.92
CA PRO A 60 5.22 -14.07 -10.99
C PRO A 60 5.11 -15.48 -11.59
N THR A 61 5.26 -16.50 -10.76
CA THR A 61 5.02 -17.91 -11.10
C THR A 61 4.15 -18.57 -10.04
N GLU A 62 3.69 -19.80 -10.27
CA GLU A 62 2.93 -20.55 -9.25
C GLU A 62 3.74 -20.74 -7.96
N ALA A 63 5.05 -21.04 -8.08
CA ALA A 63 5.95 -21.22 -6.94
C ALA A 63 6.40 -19.89 -6.31
N ARG A 64 6.24 -18.76 -7.03
CA ARG A 64 6.64 -17.43 -6.60
C ARG A 64 5.54 -16.41 -6.95
N PRO A 65 4.43 -16.37 -6.20
CA PRO A 65 3.29 -15.51 -6.52
C PRO A 65 3.63 -14.03 -6.38
N ALA A 66 2.91 -13.17 -7.12
CA ALA A 66 3.12 -11.72 -7.13
C ALA A 66 3.06 -11.10 -5.72
N ALA A 67 2.11 -11.55 -4.90
CA ALA A 67 1.97 -11.13 -3.51
C ALA A 67 3.23 -11.41 -2.67
N GLN A 68 3.92 -12.53 -2.91
CA GLN A 68 5.14 -12.87 -2.17
C GLN A 68 6.34 -12.06 -2.66
N ILE A 69 6.43 -11.82 -3.98
CA ILE A 69 7.43 -10.91 -4.55
C ILE A 69 7.24 -9.52 -3.94
N ALA A 70 6.02 -8.98 -3.97
CA ALA A 70 5.73 -7.65 -3.45
C ALA A 70 6.05 -7.50 -1.95
N ARG A 71 5.72 -8.49 -1.12
CA ARG A 71 6.08 -8.47 0.31
C ARG A 71 7.59 -8.47 0.55
N ASP A 72 8.33 -9.34 -0.15
CA ASP A 72 9.79 -9.36 -0.02
C ASP A 72 10.41 -8.04 -0.52
N LEU A 73 9.91 -7.46 -1.62
CA LEU A 73 10.36 -6.16 -2.12
C LEU A 73 10.05 -5.01 -1.15
N ALA A 74 8.87 -5.00 -0.52
CA ALA A 74 8.48 -3.99 0.47
C ALA A 74 9.45 -3.96 1.66
N GLY A 75 9.89 -5.13 2.15
CA GLY A 75 10.89 -5.23 3.21
C GLY A 75 12.29 -4.72 2.82
N CYS A 76 12.53 -4.49 1.53
CA CYS A 76 13.81 -4.00 1.01
C CYS A 76 13.80 -2.50 0.67
N LEU A 77 12.69 -1.81 0.94
CA LEU A 77 12.51 -0.39 0.63
C LEU A 77 13.31 0.54 1.54
N GLY A 78 13.69 0.09 2.74
CA GLY A 78 14.56 0.81 3.66
C GLY A 78 16.06 0.53 3.47
N ALA A 79 16.46 -0.24 2.45
CA ALA A 79 17.86 -0.60 2.25
C ALA A 79 18.73 0.65 1.96
N ARG A 80 19.89 0.72 2.61
CA ARG A 80 20.88 1.79 2.34
C ARG A 80 21.50 1.68 0.95
N ASP A 81 21.67 0.46 0.45
CA ASP A 81 22.17 0.22 -0.91
C ASP A 81 21.13 0.69 -1.94
N PRO A 82 21.41 1.76 -2.72
CA PRO A 82 20.48 2.29 -3.71
C PRO A 82 20.19 1.31 -4.85
N VAL A 83 21.05 0.32 -5.11
CA VAL A 83 20.75 -0.72 -6.10
C VAL A 83 19.61 -1.60 -5.63
N ILE A 84 19.62 -1.99 -4.36
CA ILE A 84 18.57 -2.82 -3.75
C ILE A 84 17.29 -2.01 -3.57
N ARG A 85 17.39 -0.80 -3.05
CA ARG A 85 16.22 0.03 -2.79
C ARG A 85 15.57 0.52 -4.08
N ASP A 86 16.31 1.18 -4.95
CA ASP A 86 15.72 1.92 -6.08
C ASP A 86 15.45 0.97 -7.25
N GLN A 87 16.46 0.16 -7.60
CA GLN A 87 16.41 -0.64 -8.81
C GLN A 87 15.90 -2.07 -8.59
N VAL A 88 15.66 -2.49 -7.35
CA VAL A 88 15.04 -3.80 -7.05
C VAL A 88 13.70 -3.57 -6.38
N ALA A 89 13.69 -3.02 -5.16
CA ALA A 89 12.47 -2.87 -4.36
C ALA A 89 11.47 -1.91 -5.02
N TYR A 90 11.84 -0.66 -5.20
CA TYR A 90 10.95 0.35 -5.79
C TYR A 90 10.57 0.02 -7.23
N GLU A 91 11.56 -0.32 -8.07
CA GLU A 91 11.31 -0.70 -9.47
C GLU A 91 10.35 -1.90 -9.55
N GLY A 92 10.60 -2.96 -8.79
CA GLY A 92 9.79 -4.17 -8.82
C GLY A 92 8.36 -3.94 -8.35
N LEU A 93 8.18 -3.23 -7.23
CA LEU A 93 6.84 -2.87 -6.73
C LEU A 93 6.07 -2.02 -7.76
N THR A 94 6.73 -1.04 -8.35
CA THR A 94 6.15 -0.21 -9.41
C THR A 94 5.74 -1.05 -10.62
N GLN A 95 6.59 -1.99 -11.05
CA GLN A 95 6.27 -2.87 -12.17
C GLN A 95 5.10 -3.80 -11.88
N LEU A 96 5.01 -4.39 -10.67
CA LEU A 96 3.91 -5.25 -10.26
C LEU A 96 2.57 -4.48 -10.22
N LEU A 97 2.58 -3.26 -9.67
CA LEU A 97 1.40 -2.38 -9.63
C LEU A 97 0.97 -1.95 -11.04
N ARG A 98 1.93 -1.57 -11.91
CA ARG A 98 1.63 -1.10 -13.27
C ARG A 98 1.11 -2.20 -14.20
N ARG A 99 1.55 -3.45 -14.01
CA ARG A 99 1.04 -4.61 -14.77
C ARG A 99 -0.21 -5.24 -14.16
N GLN A 100 -0.75 -4.66 -13.09
CA GLN A 100 -1.91 -5.17 -12.35
C GLN A 100 -1.75 -6.64 -11.91
N ALA A 101 -0.54 -7.01 -11.46
CA ALA A 101 -0.25 -8.38 -11.01
C ALA A 101 -0.71 -8.68 -9.58
N LEU A 102 -1.13 -7.66 -8.84
CA LEU A 102 -1.54 -7.75 -7.43
C LEU A 102 -3.06 -7.68 -7.31
N THR A 103 -3.61 -8.42 -6.36
CA THR A 103 -5.03 -8.30 -6.01
C THR A 103 -5.28 -7.05 -5.17
N ASP A 104 -6.54 -6.62 -5.07
CA ASP A 104 -6.92 -5.49 -4.20
C ASP A 104 -6.52 -5.71 -2.74
N ASN A 105 -6.57 -6.96 -2.26
CA ASN A 105 -6.15 -7.31 -0.90
C ASN A 105 -4.62 -7.17 -0.74
N ASP A 106 -3.85 -7.58 -1.74
CA ASP A 106 -2.39 -7.41 -1.70
C ASP A 106 -2.02 -5.92 -1.71
N MET A 107 -2.70 -5.12 -2.54
CA MET A 107 -2.46 -3.67 -2.60
C MET A 107 -2.88 -2.96 -1.30
N ARG A 108 -3.99 -3.36 -0.66
CA ARG A 108 -4.37 -2.84 0.66
C ARG A 108 -3.36 -3.19 1.75
N ALA A 109 -2.83 -4.42 1.75
CA ALA A 109 -1.79 -4.82 2.69
C ALA A 109 -0.49 -4.02 2.50
N LEU A 110 -0.09 -3.75 1.24
CA LEU A 110 1.04 -2.86 0.95
C LEU A 110 0.78 -1.42 1.41
N LYS A 111 -0.42 -0.88 1.16
CA LYS A 111 -0.83 0.44 1.65
C LYS A 111 -0.71 0.52 3.18
N ASP A 112 -1.23 -0.47 3.91
CA ASP A 112 -1.15 -0.50 5.38
C ASP A 112 0.31 -0.51 5.85
N GLN A 113 1.17 -1.32 5.21
CA GLN A 113 2.60 -1.35 5.52
C GLN A 113 3.26 0.02 5.26
N PHE A 114 3.02 0.65 4.12
CA PHE A 114 3.65 1.94 3.80
C PHE A 114 3.12 3.10 4.67
N LEU A 115 1.89 3.03 5.17
CA LEU A 115 1.39 3.99 6.16
C LEU A 115 2.13 3.83 7.50
N ILE A 116 2.41 2.60 7.92
CA ILE A 116 3.25 2.31 9.09
C ILE A 116 4.67 2.84 8.86
N ASP A 117 5.28 2.51 7.72
CA ASP A 117 6.64 2.93 7.38
C ASP A 117 6.78 4.46 7.33
N LEU A 118 5.79 5.17 6.80
CA LEU A 118 5.78 6.63 6.70
C LEU A 118 5.71 7.33 8.07
N SER A 119 5.02 6.72 9.03
CA SER A 119 4.81 7.26 10.38
C SER A 119 5.83 6.77 11.41
N GLY A 120 6.60 5.72 11.08
CA GLY A 120 7.63 5.16 11.94
C GLY A 120 8.91 6.01 12.02
N ASP A 121 9.83 5.55 12.87
CA ASP A 121 11.16 6.14 12.98
C ASP A 121 12.02 5.80 11.75
N ASP A 122 12.72 6.80 11.24
CA ASP A 122 13.64 6.66 10.11
C ASP A 122 14.85 7.57 10.35
N PRO A 123 15.72 7.23 11.32
CA PRO A 123 16.90 8.05 11.64
C PRO A 123 17.82 8.18 10.42
N ASP A 124 17.76 7.18 9.55
CA ASP A 124 18.51 7.13 8.32
C ASP A 124 17.84 7.92 7.21
N GLY A 125 16.61 8.42 7.32
CA GLY A 125 15.94 9.25 6.30
C GLY A 125 15.84 8.61 4.92
N VAL A 126 15.59 7.30 4.86
CA VAL A 126 15.47 6.52 3.61
C VAL A 126 14.09 5.89 3.48
N LEU A 127 13.61 5.21 4.53
CA LEU A 127 12.38 4.44 4.45
C LEU A 127 11.14 5.32 4.29
N ARG A 128 10.98 6.38 5.08
CA ARG A 128 9.79 7.25 5.04
C ARG A 128 9.62 7.94 3.69
N PRO A 129 10.67 8.55 3.08
CA PRO A 129 10.54 9.09 1.73
C PRO A 129 10.09 8.06 0.69
N PHE A 130 10.63 6.84 0.72
CA PHE A 130 10.23 5.82 -0.24
C PHE A 130 8.83 5.27 0.06
N ALA A 131 8.42 5.18 1.33
CA ALA A 131 7.04 4.87 1.68
C ALA A 131 6.07 5.89 1.07
N ALA A 132 6.37 7.20 1.15
CA ALA A 132 5.59 8.24 0.48
C ALA A 132 5.56 8.06 -1.06
N LEU A 133 6.70 7.70 -1.66
CA LEU A 133 6.78 7.43 -3.09
C LEU A 133 5.93 6.23 -3.50
N LEU A 134 5.93 5.15 -2.72
CA LEU A 134 5.11 3.96 -2.99
C LEU A 134 3.63 4.22 -2.78
N LEU A 135 3.26 5.02 -1.79
CA LEU A 135 1.88 5.49 -1.61
C LEU A 135 1.41 6.28 -2.84
N SER A 136 2.29 7.00 -3.54
CA SER A 136 1.96 7.63 -4.83
C SER A 136 1.59 6.59 -5.89
N GLU A 137 2.30 5.46 -5.98
CA GLU A 137 1.98 4.38 -6.91
C GLU A 137 0.70 3.62 -6.53
N ILE A 138 0.39 3.51 -5.23
CA ILE A 138 -0.88 2.98 -4.70
C ILE A 138 -2.06 3.87 -5.12
N ILE A 139 -1.97 5.19 -4.95
CA ILE A 139 -3.00 6.14 -5.43
C ILE A 139 -3.09 6.15 -6.96
N ARG A 140 -1.96 6.02 -7.67
CA ARG A 140 -1.96 5.89 -9.13
C ARG A 140 -2.71 4.62 -9.57
N ALA A 141 -2.47 3.49 -8.90
CA ALA A 141 -3.17 2.24 -9.18
C ALA A 141 -4.68 2.40 -8.96
N ASP A 142 -5.08 3.03 -7.85
CA ASP A 142 -6.50 3.32 -7.55
C ASP A 142 -7.14 4.24 -8.59
N ARG A 143 -6.41 5.27 -9.07
CA ARG A 143 -6.89 6.13 -10.14
C ARG A 143 -7.10 5.40 -11.48
N VAL A 144 -6.30 4.36 -11.76
CA VAL A 144 -6.40 3.57 -13.00
C VAL A 144 -7.49 2.51 -12.89
N ALA A 145 -7.57 1.82 -11.76
CA ALA A 145 -8.56 0.79 -11.46
C ALA A 145 -8.96 0.94 -9.98
N PRO A 146 -10.08 1.63 -9.68
CA PRO A 146 -10.46 1.92 -8.30
C PRO A 146 -10.67 0.66 -7.45
N TYR A 147 -10.03 0.64 -6.28
CA TYR A 147 -10.13 -0.47 -5.32
C TYR A 147 -10.10 -0.02 -3.85
N LEU A 148 -9.67 1.22 -3.60
CA LEU A 148 -9.71 1.83 -2.27
C LEU A 148 -11.11 2.36 -1.98
N ASN A 149 -11.48 2.38 -0.70
CA ASN A 149 -12.62 3.16 -0.22
C ASN A 149 -12.17 4.57 0.20
N ASP A 150 -13.11 5.41 0.62
CA ASP A 150 -12.78 6.79 1.00
C ASP A 150 -11.95 6.87 2.29
N GLU A 151 -12.12 5.93 3.22
CA GLU A 151 -11.31 5.84 4.44
C GLU A 151 -9.84 5.57 4.12
N ASP A 152 -9.57 4.61 3.22
CA ASP A 152 -8.23 4.30 2.74
C ASP A 152 -7.58 5.52 2.06
N ARG A 153 -8.33 6.20 1.17
CA ARG A 153 -7.85 7.40 0.47
C ARG A 153 -7.51 8.53 1.43
N ASN A 154 -8.39 8.79 2.39
CA ASN A 154 -8.20 9.81 3.42
C ASN A 154 -7.00 9.49 4.30
N ALA A 155 -6.82 8.23 4.71
CA ALA A 155 -5.68 7.82 5.52
C ALA A 155 -4.34 8.10 4.80
N ILE A 156 -4.26 7.79 3.50
CA ILE A 156 -3.05 8.07 2.70
C ILE A 156 -2.80 9.58 2.59
N LEU A 157 -3.84 10.36 2.29
CA LEU A 157 -3.72 11.81 2.14
C LEU A 157 -3.29 12.48 3.45
N ASP A 158 -3.96 12.16 4.55
CA ASP A 158 -3.69 12.76 5.86
C ASP A 158 -2.28 12.38 6.35
N ALA A 159 -1.86 11.12 6.16
CA ALA A 159 -0.49 10.70 6.49
C ALA A 159 0.57 11.41 5.64
N GLY A 160 0.31 11.57 4.33
CA GLY A 160 1.18 12.31 3.42
C GLY A 160 1.32 13.78 3.81
N ILE A 161 0.21 14.45 4.16
CA ILE A 161 0.21 15.84 4.64
C ILE A 161 0.96 15.96 5.96
N ALA A 162 0.69 15.08 6.92
CA ALA A 162 1.34 15.10 8.22
C ALA A 162 2.86 14.95 8.08
N TYR A 163 3.31 13.98 7.28
CA TYR A 163 4.72 13.80 6.97
C TYR A 163 5.32 15.04 6.30
N PHE A 164 4.69 15.56 5.24
CA PHE A 164 5.22 16.68 4.48
C PHE A 164 5.40 17.96 5.30
N LYS A 165 4.47 18.23 6.22
CA LYS A 165 4.53 19.40 7.11
C LYS A 165 5.62 19.30 8.17
N GLN A 166 6.01 18.08 8.54
CA GLN A 166 7.04 17.82 9.55
C GLN A 166 8.44 17.67 8.96
N LEU A 167 8.57 17.60 7.63
CA LEU A 167 9.86 17.46 6.96
C LEU A 167 10.78 18.65 7.23
N ASP A 168 11.86 18.36 7.95
CA ASP A 168 13.04 19.19 8.16
C ASP A 168 14.32 18.56 7.58
N ASP A 169 14.27 17.27 7.24
CA ASP A 169 15.28 16.58 6.44
C ASP A 169 15.13 16.90 4.94
N TYR A 170 15.95 17.84 4.48
CA TYR A 170 15.99 18.29 3.09
C TYR A 170 17.02 17.54 2.23
N ARG A 171 17.53 16.38 2.68
CA ARG A 171 18.53 15.64 1.89
C ARG A 171 17.97 15.20 0.54
N GLY A 172 18.67 15.63 -0.50
CA GLY A 172 18.42 15.32 -1.89
C GLY A 172 19.06 13.98 -2.32
N PHE A 173 20.02 14.09 -3.23
CA PHE A 173 20.90 12.99 -3.60
C PHE A 173 22.13 12.94 -2.68
N ASP A 174 22.47 11.76 -2.19
CA ASP A 174 23.75 11.46 -1.57
C ASP A 174 24.58 10.52 -2.46
N PRO A 175 25.88 10.78 -2.70
CA PRO A 175 26.72 9.91 -3.55
C PRO A 175 26.89 8.47 -3.06
N VAL A 176 26.66 8.20 -1.77
CA VAL A 176 26.82 6.89 -1.14
C VAL A 176 25.46 6.20 -1.01
N ASP A 177 24.51 6.86 -0.36
CA ASP A 177 23.20 6.28 -0.03
C ASP A 177 22.16 6.47 -1.16
N GLY A 178 22.44 7.32 -2.16
CA GLY A 178 21.54 7.63 -3.27
C GLY A 178 20.43 8.61 -2.90
N TRP A 179 19.25 8.45 -3.49
CA TRP A 179 18.11 9.33 -3.26
C TRP A 179 17.51 9.15 -1.87
N ARG A 180 17.18 10.28 -1.22
CA ARG A 180 16.42 10.34 0.04
C ARG A 180 15.09 11.03 -0.21
N HIS A 181 15.11 12.29 -0.64
CA HIS A 181 14.02 12.89 -1.44
C HIS A 181 12.63 12.96 -0.79
N GLY A 182 12.55 13.17 0.54
CA GLY A 182 11.28 13.32 1.26
C GLY A 182 10.31 14.30 0.60
N ILE A 183 10.75 15.55 0.37
CA ILE A 183 9.93 16.60 -0.27
C ILE A 183 9.47 16.18 -1.67
N ALA A 184 10.41 15.67 -2.47
CA ALA A 184 10.16 15.29 -3.86
C ALA A 184 9.17 14.13 -3.99
N HIS A 185 9.31 13.10 -3.15
CA HIS A 185 8.48 11.90 -3.17
C HIS A 185 7.08 12.14 -2.65
N THR A 186 6.93 12.93 -1.59
CA THR A 186 5.58 13.31 -1.11
C THR A 186 4.88 14.25 -2.08
N ALA A 187 5.61 15.11 -2.81
CA ALA A 187 5.03 15.89 -3.89
C ALA A 187 4.48 15.03 -5.04
N ASP A 188 5.08 13.86 -5.32
CA ASP A 188 4.51 12.89 -6.28
C ASP A 188 3.20 12.29 -5.78
N LEU A 189 3.12 11.97 -4.48
CA LEU A 189 1.89 11.51 -3.86
C LEU A 189 0.78 12.55 -4.05
N PHE A 190 1.06 13.81 -3.73
CA PHE A 190 0.10 14.90 -3.93
C PHE A 190 -0.28 15.07 -5.39
N MET A 191 0.65 14.92 -6.33
CA MET A 191 0.31 14.91 -7.75
C MET A 191 -0.68 13.80 -8.10
N GLN A 192 -0.50 12.57 -7.59
CA GLN A 192 -1.42 11.47 -7.89
C GLN A 192 -2.80 11.69 -7.25
N VAL A 193 -2.85 12.32 -6.06
CA VAL A 193 -4.10 12.77 -5.44
C VAL A 193 -4.80 13.80 -6.33
N SER A 194 -4.08 14.84 -6.78
CA SER A 194 -4.63 15.89 -7.66
C SER A 194 -5.13 15.40 -9.02
N LEU A 195 -4.70 14.22 -9.46
CA LEU A 195 -5.14 13.60 -10.71
C LEU A 195 -6.34 12.67 -10.53
N ASN A 196 -6.70 12.31 -9.29
CA ASN A 196 -7.70 11.29 -9.00
C ASN A 196 -9.06 11.94 -8.66
N LEU A 197 -10.08 11.65 -9.47
CA LEU A 197 -11.44 12.21 -9.34
C LEU A 197 -12.17 11.79 -8.06
N ALA A 198 -11.63 10.85 -7.30
CA ALA A 198 -12.15 10.47 -5.98
C ALA A 198 -11.86 11.52 -4.90
N PHE A 199 -10.96 12.47 -5.14
CA PHE A 199 -10.65 13.56 -4.21
C PHE A 199 -11.34 14.86 -4.63
N ASP A 200 -11.79 15.63 -3.65
CA ASP A 200 -12.56 16.84 -3.88
C ASP A 200 -11.74 18.14 -3.67
N GLN A 201 -12.41 19.28 -3.83
CA GLN A 201 -11.81 20.60 -3.62
C GLN A 201 -11.20 20.76 -2.22
N LYS A 202 -11.81 20.19 -1.17
CA LYS A 202 -11.30 20.33 0.20
C LYS A 202 -9.98 19.57 0.36
N ASP A 203 -9.87 18.39 -0.24
CA ASP A 203 -8.62 17.63 -0.25
C ASP A 203 -7.52 18.37 -1.00
N HIS A 204 -7.85 19.00 -2.14
CA HIS A 204 -6.93 19.85 -2.88
C HIS A 204 -6.44 21.05 -2.06
N LEU A 205 -7.34 21.74 -1.33
CA LEU A 205 -6.95 22.85 -0.47
C LEU A 205 -5.98 22.43 0.64
N LYS A 206 -6.19 21.26 1.26
CA LYS A 206 -5.24 20.71 2.25
C LYS A 206 -3.84 20.51 1.65
N ILE A 207 -3.76 20.03 0.40
CA ILE A 207 -2.50 19.86 -0.33
C ILE A 207 -1.83 21.21 -0.59
N LEU A 208 -2.58 22.20 -1.08
CA LEU A 208 -2.06 23.54 -1.36
C LEU A 208 -1.51 24.20 -0.08
N ASP A 209 -2.21 24.06 1.04
CA ASP A 209 -1.75 24.55 2.35
C ASP A 209 -0.44 23.87 2.78
N ALA A 210 -0.31 22.56 2.58
CA ALA A 210 0.91 21.81 2.89
C ALA A 210 2.08 22.24 1.99
N LEU A 211 1.84 22.40 0.68
CA LEU A 211 2.83 22.86 -0.29
C LEU A 211 3.33 24.27 0.02
N ALA A 212 2.43 25.18 0.41
CA ALA A 212 2.79 26.56 0.74
C ALA A 212 3.86 26.63 1.85
N LEU A 213 3.78 25.76 2.86
CA LEU A 213 4.77 25.70 3.94
C LEU A 213 6.18 25.36 3.44
N GLN A 214 6.31 24.38 2.55
CA GLN A 214 7.62 23.97 2.03
C GLN A 214 8.12 24.89 0.90
N ILE A 215 7.24 25.48 0.10
CA ILE A 215 7.60 26.44 -0.95
C ILE A 215 8.13 27.75 -0.36
N THR A 216 7.56 28.19 0.77
CA THR A 216 7.92 29.47 1.41
C THR A 216 9.04 29.35 2.44
N THR A 217 9.61 28.16 2.62
CA THR A 217 10.74 27.96 3.53
C THR A 217 11.94 28.82 3.12
N THR A 218 12.60 29.42 4.10
CA THR A 218 13.84 30.19 3.91
C THR A 218 15.07 29.43 4.39
N ASN A 219 14.89 28.23 4.95
CA ASN A 219 15.93 27.43 5.58
C ASN A 219 16.72 26.57 4.58
N HIS A 220 16.21 26.36 3.37
CA HIS A 220 16.78 25.44 2.39
C HIS A 220 16.53 25.90 0.95
N ALA A 221 17.50 25.63 0.07
CA ALA A 221 17.39 25.85 -1.37
C ALA A 221 17.28 24.51 -2.10
N TYR A 222 16.13 24.26 -2.74
CA TYR A 222 15.87 23.05 -3.50
C TYR A 222 16.71 23.00 -4.79
N THR A 223 17.45 21.91 -4.99
CA THR A 223 18.44 21.78 -6.09
C THR A 223 18.39 20.44 -6.83
N HIS A 224 17.52 19.51 -6.40
CA HIS A 224 17.38 18.17 -6.97
C HIS A 224 16.00 17.94 -7.61
N GLY A 225 15.37 19.01 -8.11
CA GLY A 225 14.08 18.95 -8.82
C GLY A 225 12.85 18.96 -7.91
N GLU A 226 13.01 19.16 -6.61
CA GLU A 226 11.91 19.21 -5.64
C GLU A 226 10.93 20.34 -5.98
N GLY A 227 11.44 21.50 -6.40
CA GLY A 227 10.61 22.64 -6.81
C GLY A 227 9.69 22.34 -7.99
N GLU A 228 10.20 21.66 -9.03
CA GLU A 228 9.39 21.23 -10.17
C GLU A 228 8.31 20.25 -9.72
N ARG A 229 8.66 19.28 -8.86
CA ARG A 229 7.72 18.27 -8.38
C ARG A 229 6.64 18.84 -7.48
N MET A 230 6.96 19.83 -6.63
CA MET A 230 5.96 20.57 -5.86
C MET A 230 5.02 21.41 -6.73
N ALA A 231 5.50 21.91 -7.88
CA ALA A 231 4.66 22.67 -8.81
C ALA A 231 3.61 21.79 -9.52
N ARG A 232 3.89 20.50 -9.75
CA ARG A 232 2.98 19.57 -10.46
C ARG A 232 1.58 19.47 -9.82
N PRO A 233 1.41 19.16 -8.51
CA PRO A 233 0.08 19.12 -7.90
C PRO A 233 -0.63 20.48 -7.99
N VAL A 234 0.07 21.61 -7.80
CA VAL A 234 -0.54 22.95 -7.96
C VAL A 234 -1.12 23.14 -9.36
N LEU A 235 -0.37 22.76 -10.40
CA LEU A 235 -0.82 22.87 -11.79
C LEU A 235 -2.01 21.96 -12.10
N PHE A 236 -2.04 20.74 -11.55
CA PHE A 236 -3.16 19.82 -11.77
C PHE A 236 -4.43 20.27 -11.05
N ILE A 237 -4.32 20.75 -9.81
CA ILE A 237 -5.43 21.34 -9.06
C ILE A 237 -5.98 22.58 -9.79
N ALA A 238 -5.12 23.50 -10.22
CA ALA A 238 -5.56 24.68 -10.96
C ALA A 238 -6.30 24.33 -12.28
N ARG A 239 -5.96 23.20 -12.89
CA ARG A 239 -6.62 22.71 -14.12
C ARG A 239 -7.91 21.94 -13.86
N SER A 240 -8.11 21.35 -12.68
CA SER A 240 -9.32 20.58 -12.37
C SER A 240 -10.56 21.48 -12.21
N GLY A 241 -10.37 22.79 -12.00
CA GLY A 241 -11.46 23.75 -11.83
C GLY A 241 -12.24 23.56 -10.53
N THR A 242 -11.71 22.74 -9.62
CA THR A 242 -12.20 22.47 -8.28
C THR A 242 -11.34 23.18 -7.26
#